data_AF-A0AA88YNM9-F1
#
_entry.id   AF-A0AA88YNM9-F1
#
_cell.length_a   1.000
_cell.length_b   1.000
_cell.length_c   1.000
_cell.angle_alpha   90.00
_cell.angle_beta   90.00
_cell.angle_gamma   90.00
#
_symmetry.space_group_name_H-M   'P 1'
#
loop_
_entity.id
_entity.type
_entity.pdbx_description
1 polymer ?
#
loop_
_entity_poly.entity_id
_entity_poly.type
_entity_poly.pdbx_seq_one_letter_code
_entity_poly.pdbx_strand_id
1 'polypeptide(L)'
;TYGDQFVKPFVSNWTTLESQTANSFKHVSHNCGTLPVNVEVQVRSKSGDQYSDFVFNGVSSGMTDDDYPNDYGGVLYKYDDKKVELYAPRVDNDLDHGYSINAGGTTWNGPFQRHEHTADVRVKTWCPSQIKMPTFESIWYPINESGEDLIVLKHFPNL
;
A
#
# COMPACT_ATOMS: atom_id res chain seq x y z
N THR A 1 -7.03 6.50 35.95
CA THR A 1 -7.85 6.93 34.79
C THR A 1 -6.96 6.94 33.56
N TYR A 2 -6.75 5.78 32.94
CA TYR A 2 -6.07 5.68 31.65
C TYR A 2 -7.12 6.00 30.59
N GLY A 3 -7.15 7.25 30.13
CA GLY A 3 -7.93 7.61 28.96
C GLY A 3 -7.23 7.05 27.75
N ASP A 4 -7.82 6.03 27.12
CA ASP A 4 -7.48 5.56 25.78
C ASP A 4 -7.69 6.71 24.78
N GLN A 5 -6.73 7.61 24.69
CA GLN A 5 -6.65 8.52 23.56
C GLN A 5 -5.85 7.83 22.47
N PHE A 6 -6.54 7.02 21.66
CA PHE A 6 -6.05 6.72 20.32
C PHE A 6 -5.91 8.07 19.60
N VAL A 7 -4.68 8.57 19.54
CA VAL A 7 -4.41 9.82 18.83
C VAL A 7 -4.70 9.54 17.36
N LYS A 8 -5.54 10.40 16.75
CA LYS A 8 -5.98 10.21 15.37
C LYS A 8 -4.77 10.23 14.42
N PRO A 9 -4.71 9.32 13.43
CA PRO A 9 -3.66 9.38 12.43
C PRO A 9 -3.73 10.69 11.65
N PHE A 10 -2.59 11.09 11.07
CA PHE A 10 -2.64 12.01 9.95
C PHE A 10 -3.37 11.33 8.79
N VAL A 11 -4.28 12.04 8.13
CA VAL A 11 -5.05 11.55 6.98
C VAL A 11 -4.96 12.59 5.88
N SER A 12 -4.44 12.21 4.72
CA SER A 12 -4.40 13.10 3.56
C SER A 12 -5.78 13.28 2.93
N ASN A 13 -5.92 14.27 2.05
CA ASN A 13 -7.03 14.28 1.11
C ASN A 13 -6.88 13.13 0.10
N TRP A 14 -8.00 12.72 -0.50
CA TRP A 14 -7.96 11.88 -1.70
C TRP A 14 -7.31 12.66 -2.84
N THR A 15 -6.39 12.01 -3.55
CA THR A 15 -5.70 12.57 -4.72
C THR A 15 -5.77 11.56 -5.84
N THR A 16 -5.93 12.02 -7.08
CA THR A 16 -5.96 11.11 -8.23
C THR A 16 -4.54 10.65 -8.61
N LEU A 17 -4.41 9.35 -8.88
CA LEU A 17 -3.22 8.68 -9.40
C LEU A 17 -3.61 7.92 -10.67
N GLU A 18 -2.75 7.96 -11.69
CA GLU A 18 -3.03 7.37 -13.00
C GLU A 18 -1.87 6.48 -13.44
N SER A 19 -2.14 5.19 -13.66
CA SER A 19 -1.16 4.29 -14.25
C SER A 19 -0.95 4.63 -15.72
N GLN A 20 0.19 4.24 -16.28
CA GLN A 20 0.56 4.41 -17.69
C GLN A 20 0.73 5.86 -18.14
N THR A 21 0.63 6.84 -17.23
CA THR A 21 0.81 8.27 -17.54
C THR A 21 1.93 8.89 -16.71
N ALA A 22 2.24 10.16 -16.95
CA ALA A 22 3.16 10.94 -16.11
C ALA A 22 2.61 11.18 -14.69
N ASN A 23 1.32 10.95 -14.46
CA ASN A 23 0.67 11.06 -13.14
C ASN A 23 0.76 9.76 -12.33
N SER A 24 1.58 8.79 -12.74
CA SER A 24 1.78 7.52 -12.04
C SER A 24 2.63 7.64 -10.77
N PHE A 25 3.12 8.83 -10.45
CA PHE A 25 3.88 9.11 -9.24
C PHE A 25 3.27 10.27 -8.45
N LYS A 26 3.11 10.06 -7.14
CA LYS A 26 2.74 11.12 -6.18
C LYS A 26 3.55 10.95 -4.91
N HIS A 27 3.70 12.03 -4.15
CA HIS A 27 4.18 11.95 -2.78
C HIS A 27 3.26 12.77 -1.86
N VAL A 28 3.14 12.31 -0.63
CA VAL A 28 2.37 12.96 0.43
C VAL A 28 3.30 13.19 1.61
N SER A 29 3.55 14.45 1.95
CA SER A 29 4.31 14.79 3.15
C SER A 29 3.49 14.51 4.40
N HIS A 30 4.12 13.96 5.43
CA HIS A 30 3.51 13.75 6.73
C HIS A 30 4.25 14.52 7.81
N ASN A 31 3.58 14.81 8.93
CA ASN A 31 4.10 15.71 9.96
C ASN A 31 4.72 14.97 11.16
N CYS A 32 5.13 13.71 10.99
CA CYS A 32 5.72 12.93 12.08
C CYS A 32 7.10 13.44 12.53
N GLY A 33 7.89 14.06 11.63
CA GLY A 33 9.27 14.49 11.92
C GLY A 33 10.24 13.34 12.21
N THR A 34 9.78 12.11 12.00
CA THR A 34 10.47 10.83 12.17
C THR A 34 9.71 9.78 11.35
N LEU A 35 10.25 8.58 11.24
CA LEU A 35 9.60 7.46 10.56
C LEU A 35 8.24 7.15 11.21
N PRO A 36 7.13 7.13 10.45
CA PRO A 36 5.85 6.64 10.97
C PRO A 36 5.97 5.20 11.44
N VAL A 37 5.27 4.87 12.53
CA VAL A 37 5.20 3.49 13.05
C VAL A 37 4.31 2.62 12.17
N ASN A 38 3.33 3.25 11.50
CA ASN A 38 2.47 2.59 10.53
C ASN A 38 2.08 3.56 9.42
N VAL A 39 1.99 3.04 8.19
CA VAL A 39 1.49 3.74 7.01
C VAL A 39 0.47 2.85 6.30
N GLU A 40 -0.72 3.38 6.09
CA GLU A 40 -1.78 2.75 5.31
C GLU A 40 -2.06 3.61 4.08
N VAL A 41 -1.88 3.04 2.90
CA VAL A 41 -2.32 3.65 1.64
C VAL A 41 -3.65 3.03 1.26
N GLN A 42 -4.65 3.87 1.04
CA GLN A 42 -5.97 3.47 0.57
C GLN A 42 -6.12 3.86 -0.90
N VAL A 43 -6.64 2.95 -1.71
CA VAL A 43 -6.90 3.12 -3.14
C VAL A 43 -8.37 2.85 -3.37
N ARG A 44 -9.07 3.70 -4.12
CA ARG A 44 -10.48 3.47 -4.47
C ARG A 44 -10.74 3.77 -5.94
N SER A 45 -11.76 3.12 -6.47
CA SER A 45 -12.23 3.40 -7.82
C SER A 45 -12.78 4.82 -7.97
N LYS A 46 -12.63 5.38 -9.17
CA LYS A 46 -13.22 6.66 -9.58
C LYS A 46 -14.37 6.49 -10.59
N SER A 47 -14.91 5.28 -10.71
CA SER A 47 -15.93 4.92 -11.73
C SER A 47 -17.24 5.69 -11.62
N GLY A 48 -17.60 6.19 -10.43
CA GLY A 48 -18.88 6.87 -10.21
C GLY A 48 -20.09 5.91 -10.14
N ASP A 49 -19.85 4.61 -10.06
CA ASP A 49 -20.87 3.56 -9.92
C ASP A 49 -20.81 2.88 -8.54
N GLN A 50 -21.51 1.76 -8.36
CA GLN A 50 -21.61 1.03 -7.09
C GLN A 50 -20.26 0.56 -6.52
N TYR A 51 -19.20 0.61 -7.31
CA TYR A 51 -17.86 0.19 -6.91
C TYR A 51 -16.99 1.34 -6.38
N SER A 52 -17.49 2.59 -6.42
CA SER A 52 -16.75 3.78 -5.96
C SER A 52 -16.41 3.76 -4.46
N ASP A 53 -17.15 2.96 -3.68
CA ASP A 53 -16.94 2.78 -2.24
C ASP A 53 -15.98 1.63 -1.90
N PHE A 54 -15.52 0.86 -2.90
CA PHE A 54 -14.53 -0.19 -2.67
C PHE A 54 -13.16 0.45 -2.41
N VAL A 55 -12.62 0.18 -1.23
CA VAL A 55 -11.30 0.65 -0.81
C VAL A 55 -10.36 -0.54 -0.68
N PHE A 56 -9.30 -0.51 -1.47
CA PHE A 56 -8.20 -1.46 -1.44
C PHE A 56 -7.04 -0.85 -0.65
N ASN A 57 -6.23 -1.71 -0.04
CA ASN A 57 -4.94 -1.26 0.47
C ASN A 57 -3.95 -1.19 -0.69
N GLY A 58 -3.13 -0.14 -0.72
CA GLY A 58 -1.92 -0.13 -1.53
C GLY A 58 -1.03 -1.29 -1.12
N VAL A 59 -0.21 -1.75 -2.04
CA VAL A 59 0.72 -2.86 -1.82
C VAL A 59 2.11 -2.29 -1.59
N SER A 60 2.83 -2.71 -0.56
CA SER A 60 4.21 -2.21 -0.37
C SER A 60 5.22 -2.94 -1.27
N SER A 61 4.84 -4.12 -1.77
CA SER A 61 5.58 -4.95 -2.73
C SER A 61 4.64 -5.33 -3.87
N GLY A 62 5.11 -5.23 -5.12
CA GLY A 62 4.27 -5.39 -6.31
C GLY A 62 3.55 -6.73 -6.40
N MET A 63 2.38 -6.73 -7.03
CA MET A 63 1.68 -7.93 -7.47
C MET A 63 1.81 -8.03 -8.98
N THR A 64 2.54 -9.04 -9.45
CA THR A 64 2.72 -9.34 -10.88
C THR A 64 2.25 -10.76 -11.13
N ASP A 65 1.52 -10.94 -12.22
CA ASP A 65 1.22 -12.25 -12.79
C ASP A 65 2.44 -12.71 -13.62
N ASP A 66 2.76 -14.00 -13.63
CA ASP A 66 4.01 -14.59 -14.15
C ASP A 66 3.94 -15.08 -15.61
N ASP A 67 2.76 -15.13 -16.24
CA ASP A 67 2.64 -15.41 -17.68
C ASP A 67 2.63 -14.14 -18.57
N TYR A 68 2.94 -14.28 -19.86
CA TYR A 68 2.97 -13.17 -20.83
C TYR A 68 1.83 -13.28 -21.85
N PRO A 69 1.14 -12.18 -22.24
CA PRO A 69 1.21 -10.82 -21.69
C PRO A 69 0.15 -10.61 -20.60
N ASN A 70 0.56 -10.44 -19.33
CA ASN A 70 -0.41 -10.35 -18.24
C ASN A 70 -0.55 -8.97 -17.61
N ASP A 71 -1.79 -8.72 -17.19
CA ASP A 71 -2.18 -7.54 -16.44
C ASP A 71 -1.53 -7.56 -15.06
N TYR A 72 -0.88 -6.47 -14.70
CA TYR A 72 -0.26 -6.28 -13.39
C TYR A 72 -0.78 -4.99 -12.77
N GLY A 73 -0.58 -4.79 -11.48
CA GLY A 73 -1.00 -3.53 -10.91
C GLY A 73 -1.12 -3.45 -9.41
N GLY A 74 -1.87 -2.44 -9.01
CA GLY A 74 -1.92 -1.93 -7.65
C GLY A 74 -1.04 -0.71 -7.47
N VAL A 75 -1.24 -0.02 -6.36
CA VAL A 75 -0.44 1.15 -6.00
C VAL A 75 0.66 0.72 -5.06
N LEU A 76 1.90 0.78 -5.55
CA LEU A 76 3.09 0.57 -4.75
C LEU A 76 3.34 1.77 -3.86
N TYR A 77 3.75 1.56 -2.61
CA TYR A 77 4.19 2.66 -1.76
C TYR A 77 5.40 2.33 -0.90
N LYS A 78 6.18 3.37 -0.62
CA LYS A 78 7.29 3.37 0.35
C LYS A 78 7.29 4.70 1.11
N TYR A 79 7.95 4.75 2.25
CA TYR A 79 7.93 5.95 3.09
C TYR A 79 9.22 6.11 3.88
N ASP A 80 9.49 7.35 4.29
CA ASP A 80 10.64 7.74 5.11
C ASP A 80 10.19 8.63 6.28
N ASP A 81 11.11 9.42 6.84
CA ASP A 81 10.84 10.33 7.95
C ASP A 81 10.08 11.61 7.54
N LYS A 82 9.85 11.82 6.24
CA LYS A 82 9.28 13.05 5.67
C LYS A 82 8.02 12.82 4.84
N LYS A 83 7.97 11.72 4.08
CA LYS A 83 6.95 11.52 3.05
C LYS A 83 6.61 10.05 2.84
N VAL A 84 5.41 9.85 2.28
CA VAL A 84 4.99 8.62 1.62
C VAL A 84 5.02 8.84 0.12
N GLU A 85 5.73 7.98 -0.60
CA GLU A 85 5.80 7.95 -2.06
C GLU A 85 4.88 6.86 -2.61
N LEU A 86 4.09 7.22 -3.62
CA LEU A 86 3.06 6.39 -4.24
C LEU A 86 3.41 6.21 -5.72
N TYR A 87 3.32 4.97 -6.19
CA TYR A 87 3.66 4.57 -7.54
C TYR A 87 2.53 3.72 -8.12
N ALA A 88 1.98 4.12 -9.25
CA ALA A 88 1.21 3.27 -10.14
C ALA A 88 2.13 2.76 -11.26
N PRO A 89 1.79 1.64 -11.93
CA PRO A 89 2.48 1.20 -13.13
C PRO A 89 2.66 2.33 -14.14
N ARG A 90 3.79 2.36 -14.84
CA ARG A 90 4.07 3.33 -15.90
C ARG A 90 4.62 2.59 -17.11
N VAL A 91 4.07 2.88 -18.27
CA VAL A 91 4.50 2.27 -19.53
C VAL A 91 5.96 2.61 -19.76
N ASP A 92 6.72 1.58 -20.06
CA ASP A 92 8.04 1.66 -20.66
C ASP A 92 8.08 0.62 -21.78
N ASN A 93 8.45 1.03 -23.00
CA ASN A 93 8.48 0.19 -24.21
C ASN A 93 7.11 -0.35 -24.71
N ASP A 94 6.09 0.52 -24.72
CA ASP A 94 4.78 0.32 -25.38
C ASP A 94 3.87 -0.80 -24.83
N LEU A 95 4.13 -1.33 -23.63
CA LEU A 95 3.25 -2.28 -22.94
C LEU A 95 2.41 -1.57 -21.86
N ASP A 96 1.10 -1.44 -22.07
CA ASP A 96 0.18 -0.68 -21.21
C ASP A 96 -0.66 -1.53 -20.22
N HIS A 97 -0.28 -2.79 -20.02
CA HIS A 97 -0.97 -3.79 -19.17
C HIS A 97 -0.92 -3.53 -17.64
N GLY A 98 -0.46 -2.36 -17.21
CA GLY A 98 -0.39 -2.04 -15.78
C GLY A 98 -1.55 -1.14 -15.33
N TYR A 99 -2.22 -1.52 -14.25
CA TYR A 99 -3.38 -0.81 -13.73
C TYR A 99 -3.16 -0.27 -12.31
N SER A 100 -3.76 0.88 -12.00
CA SER A 100 -3.80 1.41 -10.62
C SER A 100 -4.63 0.51 -9.70
N ILE A 101 -5.71 -0.06 -10.25
CA ILE A 101 -6.50 -1.14 -9.61
C ILE A 101 -6.53 -2.30 -10.60
N ASN A 102 -5.95 -3.43 -10.21
CA ASN A 102 -6.05 -4.69 -10.92
C ASN A 102 -6.72 -5.71 -10.00
N ALA A 103 -8.01 -5.95 -10.16
CA ALA A 103 -8.76 -6.88 -9.31
C ALA A 103 -9.82 -7.61 -10.13
N GLY A 104 -9.75 -8.93 -10.14
CA GLY A 104 -10.63 -9.79 -10.93
C GLY A 104 -9.84 -10.90 -11.62
N GLY A 105 -10.47 -11.54 -12.61
CA GLY A 105 -9.92 -12.70 -13.30
C GLY A 105 -10.66 -13.99 -12.93
N THR A 106 -10.13 -15.13 -13.39
CA THR A 106 -10.77 -16.45 -13.20
C THR A 106 -10.61 -17.00 -11.78
N THR A 107 -9.56 -16.58 -11.06
CA THR A 107 -9.19 -17.09 -9.73
C THR A 107 -9.46 -16.11 -8.59
N TRP A 108 -9.37 -14.79 -8.84
CA TRP A 108 -9.69 -13.73 -7.87
C TRP A 108 -11.15 -13.28 -8.05
N ASN A 109 -12.07 -14.16 -7.65
CA ASN A 109 -13.51 -13.92 -7.79
C ASN A 109 -14.06 -13.11 -6.60
N GLY A 110 -14.94 -12.14 -6.90
CA GLY A 110 -15.57 -11.26 -5.93
C GLY A 110 -16.54 -10.31 -6.62
N PRO A 111 -17.28 -9.48 -5.86
CA PRO A 111 -18.24 -8.54 -6.44
C PRO A 111 -17.57 -7.47 -7.31
N PHE A 112 -16.29 -7.15 -7.07
CA PHE A 112 -15.50 -6.23 -7.89
C PHE A 112 -14.61 -7.01 -8.86
N GLN A 113 -14.77 -6.78 -10.16
CA GLN A 113 -13.93 -7.35 -11.23
C GLN A 113 -13.64 -6.28 -12.29
N ARG A 114 -12.57 -5.50 -12.11
CA ARG A 114 -12.16 -4.43 -13.03
C ARG A 114 -10.66 -4.18 -13.03
N HIS A 115 -10.24 -3.63 -14.17
CA HIS A 115 -8.91 -3.07 -14.40
C HIS A 115 -9.08 -1.57 -14.61
N GLU A 116 -8.52 -0.74 -13.73
CA GLU A 116 -8.67 0.71 -13.77
C GLU A 116 -7.32 1.40 -13.81
N HIS A 117 -7.11 2.23 -14.83
CA HIS A 117 -5.91 3.06 -14.91
C HIS A 117 -5.95 4.25 -13.95
N THR A 118 -7.14 4.77 -13.65
CA THR A 118 -7.33 5.95 -12.81
C THR A 118 -7.97 5.57 -11.49
N ALA A 119 -7.33 5.96 -10.38
CA ALA A 119 -7.85 5.74 -9.04
C ALA A 119 -7.66 6.98 -8.16
N ASP A 120 -8.44 7.08 -7.08
CA ASP A 120 -8.16 8.01 -5.99
C ASP A 120 -7.36 7.29 -4.90
N VAL A 121 -6.32 7.95 -4.40
CA VAL A 121 -5.47 7.45 -3.32
C VAL A 121 -5.47 8.37 -2.11
N ARG A 122 -5.34 7.79 -0.92
CA ARG A 122 -5.21 8.53 0.35
C ARG A 122 -4.22 7.84 1.27
N VAL A 123 -3.45 8.63 2.01
CA VAL A 123 -2.46 8.15 2.96
C VAL A 123 -2.94 8.38 4.38
N LYS A 124 -2.79 7.38 5.24
CA LYS A 124 -2.87 7.50 6.69
C LYS A 124 -1.52 7.17 7.31
N THR A 125 -1.07 7.98 8.27
CA THR A 125 0.19 7.72 8.99
C THR A 125 -0.03 7.83 10.50
N TRP A 126 0.58 6.92 11.25
CA TRP A 126 0.64 6.96 12.71
C TRP A 126 2.07 7.26 13.15
N CYS A 127 2.27 8.40 13.78
CA CYS A 127 3.57 8.81 14.31
C CYS A 127 3.86 8.12 15.66
N PRO A 128 5.13 8.00 16.09
CA PRO A 128 5.48 7.35 17.36
C PRO A 128 4.80 7.90 18.61
N SER A 129 4.47 9.20 18.62
CA SER A 129 3.73 9.81 19.73
C SER A 129 2.25 9.39 19.83
N GLN A 130 1.73 8.72 18.79
CA GLN A 130 0.31 8.42 18.62
C GLN A 130 -0.05 6.97 18.93
N ILE A 131 0.94 6.08 18.99
CA ILE A 131 0.76 4.66 19.24
C ILE A 131 1.76 4.18 20.27
N LYS A 132 1.37 3.19 21.08
CA LYS A 132 2.35 2.52 21.94
C LYS A 132 3.36 1.82 21.03
N MET A 133 4.64 2.11 21.24
CA MET A 133 5.72 1.45 20.50
C MET A 133 5.59 -0.07 20.61
N PRO A 134 5.99 -0.82 19.58
CA PRO A 134 5.92 -2.27 19.61
C PRO A 134 6.65 -2.80 20.85
N THR A 135 6.05 -3.78 21.53
CA THR A 135 6.68 -4.43 22.69
C THR A 135 7.76 -5.43 22.29
N PHE A 136 7.91 -5.69 20.99
CA PHE A 136 8.90 -6.57 20.39
C PHE A 136 9.21 -6.09 18.97
N GLU A 137 10.49 -6.04 18.63
CA GLU A 137 10.99 -5.78 17.29
C GLU A 137 12.10 -6.79 17.00
N SER A 138 12.03 -7.48 15.87
CA SER A 138 13.10 -8.39 15.46
C SER A 138 14.19 -7.63 14.70
N ILE A 139 15.37 -8.22 14.60
CA ILE A 139 16.32 -7.84 13.55
C ILE A 139 15.75 -8.17 12.17
N TRP A 140 16.33 -7.61 11.12
CA TRP A 140 16.05 -7.99 9.74
C TRP A 140 16.60 -9.38 9.46
N TYR A 141 15.78 -10.24 8.87
CA TYR A 141 16.21 -11.54 8.35
C TYR A 141 16.30 -11.45 6.83
N PRO A 142 17.44 -11.81 6.22
CA PRO A 142 17.50 -11.93 4.77
C PRO A 142 16.53 -13.03 4.32
N ILE A 143 15.77 -12.75 3.26
CA ILE A 143 14.99 -13.77 2.55
C ILE A 143 15.77 -14.11 1.28
N ASN A 144 16.14 -15.38 1.13
CA ASN A 144 16.77 -15.90 -0.08
C ASN A 144 15.74 -16.75 -0.83
N GLU A 145 15.63 -16.55 -2.13
CA GLU A 145 14.67 -17.24 -3.02
C GLU A 145 14.94 -18.74 -3.23
N SER A 146 16.01 -19.29 -2.64
CA SER A 146 16.53 -20.63 -2.95
C SER A 146 16.72 -21.58 -1.75
N GLY A 147 16.27 -21.23 -0.54
CA GLY A 147 16.43 -22.10 0.65
C GLY A 147 15.28 -21.99 1.65
N GLU A 148 14.95 -23.12 2.31
CA GLU A 148 14.01 -23.15 3.43
C GLU A 148 14.62 -22.49 4.66
N ASP A 149 14.55 -21.16 4.76
CA ASP A 149 14.86 -20.44 5.99
C ASP A 149 13.58 -20.28 6.83
N LEU A 150 13.47 -21.11 7.87
CA LEU A 150 12.40 -21.00 8.87
C LEU A 150 12.61 -19.77 9.77
N ILE A 151 11.80 -18.74 9.59
CA ILE A 151 11.72 -17.61 10.54
C ILE A 151 10.90 -18.05 11.76
N VAL A 152 11.57 -18.39 12.86
CA VAL A 152 10.90 -18.70 14.14
C VAL A 152 10.77 -17.41 14.96
N LEU A 153 9.57 -16.83 14.99
CA LEU A 153 9.23 -15.75 15.90
C LEU A 153 9.11 -16.31 17.34
N LYS A 154 10.16 -16.17 18.15
CA LYS A 154 10.08 -16.53 19.57
C LYS A 154 9.40 -15.42 20.36
N HIS A 155 8.16 -15.67 20.79
CA HIS A 155 7.49 -14.89 21.82
C HIS A 155 8.24 -15.10 23.15
N PHE A 156 8.73 -14.03 23.77
CA PHE A 156 9.19 -14.06 25.16
C PHE A 156 8.02 -13.60 26.04
N PRO A 157 7.37 -14.49 26.79
CA PRO A 157 6.29 -14.09 27.69
C PRO A 157 6.88 -13.34 28.91
N ASN A 158 6.41 -12.10 29.07
CA ASN A 158 6.27 -11.31 30.31
C ASN A 158 7.51 -11.10 31.20
N LEU A 159 7.93 -9.83 31.30
CA LEU A 159 8.50 -9.24 32.53
C LEU A 159 7.38 -8.55 33.31
#